data_AF-A0A1X2DHN1-F1
#
_entry.id   AF-A0A1X2DHN1-F1
#
_cell.length_a   1.000
_cell.length_b   1.000
_cell.length_c   1.000
_cell.angle_alpha   90.00
_cell.angle_beta   90.00
_cell.angle_gamma   90.00
#
_symmetry.space_group_name_H-M   'P 1'
#
loop_
_entity.id
_entity.type
_entity.pdbx_description
1 polymer ?
#
loop_
_entity_poly.entity_id
_entity_poly.type
_entity_poly.pdbx_seq_one_letter_code
_entity_poly.pdbx_strand_id
1 'polypeptide(L)'
;MNANEIEVLSRAHRLFAGDTRQPTLDAGTVPYRVMNSAVAQGHYQIAAERGRQRLLSAARTDAAAADIIAAAHRDRALAGALTKSLVDEARADTAATPVTPMAQREAMRRSVARLRAQRSHVLSARANARRHSAALRALRYRLTHHRGAPTRAAIAVRAALSRLGRPYVWGATGPNQFDCSGLVQWSYAQAGVRLGRTTYEQIDDGIPVSRSQVRPGDLVFPHAGHVQMAIGNNLVVEAPYSGASVRISPLGSNIAIRRPL
;
A
#
# COMPACT_ATOMS: atom_id res chain seq x y z
N MET A 1 -13.37 37.70 -11.27
CA MET A 1 -13.10 36.51 -10.43
C MET A 1 -11.67 36.09 -10.68
N ASN A 2 -10.90 35.80 -9.63
CA ASN A 2 -9.43 35.88 -9.71
C ASN A 2 -8.80 34.50 -9.92
N ALA A 3 -7.93 34.37 -10.93
CA ALA A 3 -7.05 33.22 -11.17
C ALA A 3 -6.36 32.68 -9.90
N ASN A 4 -6.20 33.54 -8.89
CA ASN A 4 -5.70 33.23 -7.55
C ASN A 4 -6.49 32.13 -6.79
N GLU A 5 -7.83 32.07 -6.90
CA GLU A 5 -8.60 30.98 -6.25
C GLU A 5 -8.25 29.62 -6.86
N ILE A 6 -8.30 29.51 -8.18
CA ILE A 6 -7.97 28.29 -8.91
C ILE A 6 -6.53 27.86 -8.61
N GLU A 7 -5.59 28.80 -8.50
CA GLU A 7 -4.21 28.50 -8.13
C GLU A 7 -4.11 27.91 -6.71
N VAL A 8 -4.79 28.53 -5.73
CA VAL A 8 -4.82 28.03 -4.34
C VAL A 8 -5.46 26.65 -4.26
N LEU A 9 -6.57 26.42 -4.97
CA LEU A 9 -7.24 25.12 -5.01
C LEU A 9 -6.34 24.06 -5.67
N SER A 10 -5.74 24.42 -6.81
CA SER A 10 -4.82 23.55 -7.55
C SER A 10 -3.55 23.22 -6.76
N ARG A 11 -3.00 24.18 -5.99
CA ARG A 11 -1.85 23.94 -5.12
C ARG A 11 -2.20 22.94 -4.01
N ALA A 12 -3.37 23.04 -3.40
CA ALA A 12 -3.80 22.08 -2.39
C ALA A 12 -4.05 20.69 -2.99
N HIS A 13 -4.69 20.60 -4.15
CA HIS A 13 -4.89 19.34 -4.85
C HIS A 13 -3.55 18.65 -5.18
N ARG A 14 -2.54 19.42 -5.63
CA ARG A 14 -1.19 18.91 -5.90
C ARG A 14 -0.52 18.23 -4.70
N LEU A 15 -0.86 18.60 -3.46
CA LEU A 15 -0.36 17.91 -2.25
C LEU A 15 -0.76 16.43 -2.21
N PHE A 16 -1.91 16.10 -2.80
CA PHE A 16 -2.41 14.73 -2.84
C PHE A 16 -2.04 14.01 -4.14
N ALA A 17 -1.86 14.77 -5.24
CA ALA A 17 -1.53 14.27 -6.57
C ALA A 17 -0.02 14.00 -6.81
N GLY A 18 0.88 14.58 -6.01
CA GLY A 18 2.34 14.47 -6.22
C GLY A 18 3.02 13.26 -5.57
N ASP A 19 4.14 12.83 -6.13
CA ASP A 19 4.95 11.71 -5.64
C ASP A 19 5.63 12.01 -4.30
N THR A 20 5.41 11.18 -3.27
CA THR A 20 5.97 11.41 -1.93
C THR A 20 7.31 10.71 -1.78
N ARG A 21 8.33 11.48 -1.36
CA ARG A 21 9.66 10.96 -0.95
C ARG A 21 9.54 9.79 0.02
N GLN A 22 10.38 8.79 -0.23
CA GLN A 22 10.51 7.54 0.49
C GLN A 22 10.79 7.74 1.99
N PRO A 23 10.10 7.03 2.88
CA PRO A 23 10.71 6.52 4.09
C PRO A 23 11.43 5.21 3.73
N THR A 24 12.76 5.23 3.75
CA THR A 24 13.56 4.01 3.72
C THR A 24 13.39 3.28 5.06
N LEU A 25 12.94 2.03 5.01
CA LEU A 25 13.09 1.11 6.12
C LEU A 25 14.45 0.43 5.94
N ASP A 26 15.47 0.94 6.64
CA ASP A 26 16.75 0.23 6.75
C ASP A 26 16.51 -1.14 7.38
N ALA A 27 16.58 -2.18 6.55
CA ALA A 27 16.63 -3.56 6.98
C ALA A 27 18.08 -3.88 7.35
N GLY A 28 18.44 -3.57 8.59
CA GLY A 28 19.70 -4.03 9.17
C GLY A 28 19.78 -5.56 9.14
N THR A 29 20.72 -6.09 8.36
CA THR A 29 20.99 -7.52 8.22
C THR A 29 21.83 -7.96 9.43
N VAL A 30 21.39 -9.00 10.15
CA VAL A 30 22.19 -9.64 11.21
C VAL A 30 22.47 -11.08 10.80
N PRO A 31 23.72 -11.56 10.83
CA PRO A 31 24.07 -12.92 10.41
C PRO A 31 23.60 -13.97 11.42
N TYR A 32 23.00 -15.05 10.92
CA TYR A 32 22.50 -16.18 11.70
C TYR A 32 23.64 -17.17 11.98
N ARG A 33 23.95 -17.41 13.26
CA ARG A 33 24.95 -18.42 13.68
C ARG A 33 24.24 -19.71 14.08
N VAL A 34 24.62 -20.82 13.46
CA VAL A 34 24.09 -22.16 13.76
C VAL A 34 24.91 -22.80 14.90
N MET A 35 24.24 -23.36 15.91
CA MET A 35 24.83 -24.35 16.81
C MET A 35 23.94 -25.60 16.87
N ASN A 36 24.56 -26.77 16.64
CA ASN A 36 24.05 -28.10 17.00
C ASN A 36 24.26 -28.33 18.52
N SER A 37 23.61 -29.23 19.28
CA SER A 37 23.07 -30.58 19.03
C SER A 37 22.21 -31.05 20.22
N ALA A 38 21.40 -32.10 19.96
CA ALA A 38 21.04 -33.23 20.84
C ALA A 38 20.13 -33.05 22.10
N VAL A 39 18.81 -32.84 21.92
CA VAL A 39 17.72 -33.42 22.76
C VAL A 39 16.45 -33.50 21.87
N ALA A 40 16.27 -34.58 21.11
CA ALA A 40 15.73 -34.46 19.75
C ALA A 40 14.20 -34.59 19.52
N GLN A 41 13.34 -35.00 20.47
CA GLN A 41 11.90 -35.18 20.17
C GLN A 41 10.96 -34.23 20.94
N GLY A 42 11.04 -34.16 22.27
CA GLY A 42 10.21 -33.22 23.05
C GLY A 42 10.59 -31.75 22.82
N HIS A 43 11.89 -31.45 22.69
CA HIS A 43 12.35 -30.08 22.44
C HIS A 43 12.11 -29.65 20.99
N TYR A 44 12.06 -30.58 20.03
CA TYR A 44 11.72 -30.25 18.64
C TYR A 44 10.26 -29.77 18.53
N GLN A 45 9.31 -30.47 19.16
CA GLN A 45 7.91 -30.06 19.16
C GLN A 45 7.72 -28.69 19.83
N ILE A 46 8.38 -28.46 20.98
CA ILE A 46 8.32 -27.18 21.68
C ILE A 46 9.02 -26.06 20.87
N ALA A 47 10.16 -26.33 20.24
CA ALA A 47 10.87 -25.36 19.41
C ALA A 47 10.10 -25.04 18.11
N ALA A 48 9.48 -26.04 17.49
CA ALA A 48 8.62 -25.89 16.32
C ALA A 48 7.36 -25.08 16.67
N GLU A 49 6.72 -25.35 17.81
CA GLU A 49 5.57 -24.59 18.27
C GLU A 49 5.95 -23.15 18.62
N ARG A 50 7.06 -22.93 19.34
CA ARG A 50 7.60 -21.58 19.58
C ARG A 50 7.97 -20.87 18.27
N GLY A 51 8.50 -21.60 17.29
CA GLY A 51 8.75 -21.11 15.93
C GLY A 51 7.45 -20.68 15.24
N ARG A 52 6.42 -21.53 15.28
CA ARG A 52 5.08 -21.27 14.73
C ARG A 52 4.43 -20.05 15.39
N GLN A 53 4.46 -19.93 16.71
CA GLN A 53 3.90 -18.79 17.42
C GLN A 53 4.61 -17.48 17.10
N ARG A 54 5.95 -17.51 16.94
CA ARG A 54 6.71 -16.34 16.45
C ARG A 54 6.30 -15.95 15.03
N LEU A 55 6.15 -16.90 14.12
CA LEU A 55 5.70 -16.65 12.75
C LEU A 55 4.28 -16.07 12.72
N LEU A 56 3.36 -16.59 13.54
CA LEU A 56 2.00 -16.08 13.65
C LEU A 56 1.97 -14.66 14.26
N SER A 57 2.81 -14.37 15.25
CA SER A 57 2.93 -13.03 15.83
C SER A 57 3.51 -12.02 14.84
N ALA A 58 4.55 -12.40 14.09
CA ALA A 58 5.11 -11.58 13.03
C ALA A 58 4.06 -11.31 11.94
N ALA A 59 3.39 -12.36 11.44
CA ALA A 59 2.35 -12.23 10.42
C ALA A 59 1.19 -11.33 10.84
N ARG A 60 0.75 -11.40 12.11
CA ARG A 60 -0.27 -10.48 12.66
C ARG A 60 0.21 -9.03 12.67
N THR A 61 1.48 -8.82 12.98
CA THR A 61 2.07 -7.48 13.05
C THR A 61 2.26 -6.88 11.66
N ASP A 62 2.70 -7.69 10.70
CA ASP A 62 2.82 -7.26 9.30
C ASP A 62 1.46 -6.99 8.66
N ALA A 63 0.43 -7.80 8.97
CA ALA A 63 -0.95 -7.52 8.56
C ALA A 63 -1.45 -6.19 9.12
N ALA A 64 -1.22 -5.94 10.42
CA ALA A 64 -1.58 -4.66 11.04
C ALA A 64 -0.83 -3.46 10.41
N ALA A 65 0.44 -3.64 10.03
CA ALA A 65 1.19 -2.60 9.32
C ALA A 65 0.58 -2.33 7.94
N ALA A 66 0.27 -3.40 7.19
CA ALA A 66 -0.37 -3.32 5.89
C ALA A 66 -1.73 -2.63 5.96
N ASP A 67 -2.53 -2.88 7.01
CA ASP A 67 -3.82 -2.21 7.22
C ASP A 67 -3.68 -0.70 7.41
N ILE A 68 -2.74 -0.27 8.25
CA ILE A 68 -2.51 1.15 8.51
C ILE A 68 -2.06 1.84 7.24
N ILE A 69 -1.15 1.21 6.48
CA ILE A 69 -0.70 1.71 5.18
C ILE A 69 -1.89 1.77 4.22
N ALA A 70 -2.71 0.73 4.16
CA ALA A 70 -3.87 0.69 3.27
C ALA A 70 -4.90 1.77 3.61
N ALA A 71 -5.18 1.99 4.89
CA ALA A 71 -6.05 3.06 5.35
C ALA A 71 -5.48 4.44 5.00
N ALA A 72 -4.18 4.66 5.20
CA ALA A 72 -3.51 5.91 4.83
C ALA A 72 -3.60 6.19 3.32
N HIS A 73 -3.45 5.17 2.48
CA HIS A 73 -3.59 5.30 1.03
C HIS A 73 -5.03 5.61 0.61
N ARG A 74 -6.04 4.98 1.23
CA ARG A 74 -7.46 5.29 0.98
C ARG A 74 -7.80 6.72 1.38
N ASP A 75 -7.38 7.15 2.57
CA ASP A 75 -7.59 8.52 3.06
C ASP A 75 -6.97 9.56 2.13
N ARG A 76 -5.76 9.28 1.64
CA ARG A 76 -5.08 10.14 0.66
C ARG A 76 -5.84 10.21 -0.66
N ALA A 77 -6.28 9.06 -1.19
CA ALA A 77 -7.04 9.01 -2.44
C ALA A 77 -8.35 9.79 -2.33
N LEU A 78 -9.07 9.62 -1.21
CA LEU A 78 -10.30 10.36 -0.90
C LEU A 78 -10.04 11.87 -0.83
N ALA A 79 -8.99 12.32 -0.12
CA ALA A 79 -8.63 13.73 -0.07
C ALA A 79 -8.27 14.31 -1.44
N GLY A 80 -7.58 13.52 -2.27
CA GLY A 80 -7.30 13.85 -3.67
C GLY A 80 -8.57 14.05 -4.49
N ALA A 81 -9.54 13.13 -4.39
CA ALA A 81 -10.81 13.23 -5.10
C ALA A 81 -11.65 14.44 -4.66
N LEU A 82 -11.75 14.69 -3.36
CA LEU A 82 -12.50 15.82 -2.81
C LEU A 82 -11.89 17.17 -3.25
N THR A 83 -10.56 17.31 -3.17
CA THR A 83 -9.89 18.53 -3.64
C THR A 83 -9.97 18.71 -5.15
N LYS A 84 -9.99 17.63 -5.93
CA LYS A 84 -10.21 17.67 -7.37
C LYS A 84 -11.60 18.21 -7.71
N SER A 85 -12.65 17.72 -7.05
CA SER A 85 -14.04 18.20 -7.23
C SER A 85 -14.13 19.72 -7.05
N LEU A 86 -13.50 20.25 -5.99
CA LEU A 86 -13.50 21.71 -5.74
C LEU A 86 -12.79 22.51 -6.83
N VAL A 87 -11.69 21.97 -7.39
CA VAL A 87 -10.99 22.60 -8.52
C VAL A 87 -11.86 22.58 -9.78
N ASP A 88 -12.53 21.46 -10.05
CA ASP A 88 -13.38 21.31 -11.23
C ASP A 88 -14.64 22.19 -11.11
N GLU A 89 -15.25 22.29 -9.93
CA GLU A 89 -16.33 23.25 -9.61
C GLU A 89 -15.88 24.70 -9.79
N ALA A 90 -14.69 25.06 -9.30
CA ALA A 90 -14.17 26.41 -9.47
C ALA A 90 -13.90 26.76 -10.94
N ARG A 91 -13.42 25.80 -11.74
CA ARG A 91 -13.22 25.95 -13.19
C ARG A 91 -14.56 26.11 -13.93
N ALA A 92 -15.56 25.32 -13.57
CA ALA A 92 -16.90 25.44 -14.15
C ALA A 92 -17.54 26.80 -13.86
N ASP A 93 -17.40 27.31 -12.63
CA ASP A 93 -17.90 28.64 -12.25
C ASP A 93 -17.21 29.77 -13.02
N THR A 94 -15.91 29.66 -13.34
CA THR A 94 -15.23 30.68 -14.17
C THR A 94 -15.73 30.76 -15.61
N ALA A 95 -16.44 29.75 -16.12
CA ALA A 95 -17.04 29.82 -17.45
C ALA A 95 -18.26 30.77 -17.51
N ALA A 96 -18.82 31.16 -16.35
CA ALA A 96 -19.97 32.07 -16.26
C ALA A 96 -19.55 33.43 -15.70
N THR A 97 -19.53 34.49 -16.53
CA THR A 97 -19.22 35.85 -16.07
C THR A 97 -20.45 36.50 -15.42
N PRO A 98 -20.46 36.78 -14.11
CA PRO A 98 -21.63 37.39 -13.45
C PRO A 98 -21.78 38.87 -13.82
N VAL A 99 -22.88 39.20 -14.47
CA VAL A 99 -23.20 40.55 -14.97
C VAL A 99 -23.95 41.42 -13.95
N THR A 100 -24.52 40.83 -12.88
CA THR A 100 -25.31 41.57 -11.88
C THR A 100 -24.63 41.63 -10.51
N PRO A 101 -24.86 42.68 -9.70
CA PRO A 101 -24.33 42.77 -8.34
C PRO A 101 -24.75 41.59 -7.44
N MET A 102 -25.96 41.06 -7.63
CA MET A 102 -26.42 39.87 -6.92
C MET A 102 -25.64 38.61 -7.33
N ALA A 103 -25.41 38.42 -8.63
CA ALA A 103 -24.61 37.30 -9.14
C ALA A 103 -23.15 37.37 -8.66
N GLN A 104 -22.58 38.57 -8.53
CA GLN A 104 -21.24 38.77 -7.96
C GLN A 104 -21.16 38.39 -6.48
N ARG A 105 -22.17 38.80 -5.67
CA ARG A 105 -22.25 38.42 -4.25
C ARG A 105 -22.38 36.91 -4.07
N GLU A 106 -23.20 36.28 -4.89
CA GLU A 106 -23.40 34.83 -4.85
C GLU A 106 -22.13 34.06 -5.26
N ALA A 107 -21.45 34.50 -6.31
CA ALA A 107 -20.17 33.92 -6.71
C ALA A 107 -19.10 34.04 -5.60
N MET A 108 -19.04 35.19 -4.91
CA MET A 108 -18.16 35.38 -3.75
C MET A 108 -18.52 34.40 -2.62
N ARG A 109 -19.81 34.20 -2.32
CA ARG A 109 -20.26 33.25 -1.29
C ARG A 109 -19.80 31.83 -1.60
N ARG A 110 -19.95 31.37 -2.85
CA ARG A 110 -19.51 30.04 -3.30
C ARG A 110 -17.99 29.87 -3.23
N SER A 111 -17.24 30.88 -3.67
CA SER A 111 -15.76 30.92 -3.57
C SER A 111 -15.29 30.73 -2.12
N VAL A 112 -15.87 31.49 -1.19
CA VAL A 112 -15.53 31.36 0.23
C VAL A 112 -15.95 29.98 0.78
N ALA A 113 -17.09 29.43 0.36
CA ALA A 113 -17.53 28.09 0.74
C ALA A 113 -16.52 27.01 0.29
N ARG A 114 -16.07 27.06 -0.97
CA ARG A 114 -15.05 26.14 -1.52
C ARG A 114 -13.73 26.23 -0.77
N LEU A 115 -13.24 27.43 -0.49
CA LEU A 115 -11.99 27.63 0.26
C LEU A 115 -12.10 27.06 1.69
N ARG A 116 -13.25 27.22 2.35
CA ARG A 116 -13.52 26.60 3.67
C ARG A 116 -13.58 25.08 3.58
N ALA A 117 -14.28 24.53 2.58
CA ALA A 117 -14.36 23.08 2.34
C ALA A 117 -12.96 22.49 2.09
N GLN A 118 -12.18 23.10 1.19
CA GLN A 118 -10.80 22.70 0.93
C GLN A 118 -9.95 22.69 2.19
N ARG A 119 -10.00 23.77 2.99
CA ARG A 119 -9.26 23.85 4.25
C ARG A 119 -9.67 22.72 5.20
N SER A 120 -10.96 22.42 5.31
CA SER A 120 -11.47 21.31 6.12
C SER A 120 -10.91 19.96 5.65
N HIS A 121 -10.94 19.69 4.34
CA HIS A 121 -10.40 18.46 3.77
C HIS A 121 -8.88 18.31 4.02
N VAL A 122 -8.11 19.39 3.83
CA VAL A 122 -6.65 19.38 4.08
C VAL A 122 -6.34 19.14 5.56
N LEU A 123 -7.09 19.78 6.48
CA LEU A 123 -6.89 19.61 7.92
C LEU A 123 -7.26 18.19 8.37
N SER A 124 -8.36 17.65 7.86
CA SER A 124 -8.80 16.28 8.15
C SER A 124 -7.78 15.26 7.64
N ALA A 125 -7.31 15.41 6.39
CA ALA A 125 -6.27 14.55 5.82
C ALA A 125 -4.97 14.60 6.64
N ARG A 126 -4.55 15.79 7.10
CA ARG A 126 -3.38 15.95 7.98
C ARG A 126 -3.57 15.27 9.34
N ALA A 127 -4.74 15.40 9.94
CA ALA A 127 -5.05 14.74 11.21
C ALA A 127 -5.01 13.20 11.05
N ASN A 128 -5.62 12.66 10.00
CA ASN A 128 -5.58 11.23 9.68
C ASN A 128 -4.14 10.75 9.45
N ALA A 129 -3.34 11.47 8.65
CA ALA A 129 -1.95 11.13 8.39
C ALA A 129 -1.09 11.08 9.67
N ARG A 130 -1.33 12.00 10.62
CA ARG A 130 -0.69 11.98 11.95
C ARG A 130 -1.10 10.75 12.76
N ARG A 131 -2.39 10.37 12.75
CA ARG A 131 -2.86 9.15 13.43
C ARG A 131 -2.23 7.89 12.85
N HIS A 132 -2.19 7.76 11.52
CA HIS A 132 -1.53 6.63 10.83
C HIS A 132 -0.04 6.56 11.16
N SER A 133 0.65 7.72 11.16
CA SER A 133 2.07 7.79 11.54
C SER A 133 2.32 7.37 12.99
N ALA A 134 1.46 7.80 13.91
CA ALA A 134 1.53 7.39 15.32
C ALA A 134 1.28 5.89 15.50
N ALA A 135 0.28 5.34 14.79
CA ALA A 135 -0.03 3.92 14.81
C ALA A 135 1.14 3.07 14.28
N LEU A 136 1.78 3.47 13.17
CA LEU A 136 2.97 2.80 12.64
C LEU A 136 4.15 2.88 13.62
N ARG A 137 4.36 4.02 14.30
CA ARG A 137 5.40 4.15 15.34
C ARG A 137 5.14 3.23 16.53
N ALA A 138 3.90 3.15 17.01
CA ALA A 138 3.51 2.25 18.09
C ALA A 138 3.71 0.77 17.69
N LEU A 139 3.38 0.43 16.44
CA LEU A 139 3.60 -0.91 15.89
C LEU A 139 5.10 -1.25 15.79
N ARG A 140 5.91 -0.31 15.31
CA ARG A 140 7.38 -0.44 15.28
C ARG A 140 7.94 -0.63 16.68
N TYR A 141 7.45 0.12 17.67
CA TYR A 141 7.84 -0.06 19.07
C TYR A 141 7.50 -1.47 19.57
N ARG A 142 6.30 -2.00 19.27
CA ARG A 142 5.97 -3.40 19.60
C ARG A 142 6.91 -4.40 18.92
N LEU A 143 7.25 -4.18 17.64
CA LEU A 143 8.19 -5.02 16.89
C LEU A 143 9.60 -5.02 17.49
N THR A 144 10.12 -3.87 17.91
CA THR A 144 11.47 -3.79 18.52
C THR A 144 11.52 -4.48 19.88
N HIS A 145 10.37 -4.66 20.55
CA HIS A 145 10.27 -5.35 21.84
C HIS A 145 9.89 -6.84 21.69
N HIS A 146 9.50 -7.30 20.50
CA HIS A 146 9.31 -8.71 20.17
C HIS A 146 10.49 -9.26 19.37
N ARG A 147 11.31 -10.11 20.01
CA ARG A 147 12.52 -10.72 19.42
C ARG A 147 12.19 -11.72 18.30
N GLY A 148 12.08 -11.24 17.06
CA GLY A 148 12.02 -12.08 15.87
C GLY A 148 12.46 -11.31 14.62
N ALA A 149 13.39 -11.90 13.84
CA ALA A 149 13.71 -11.37 12.52
C ALA A 149 12.46 -11.39 11.63
N PRO A 150 12.27 -10.40 10.75
CA PRO A 150 11.12 -10.39 9.84
C PRO A 150 11.18 -11.60 8.89
N THR A 151 10.02 -12.18 8.60
CA THR A 151 9.92 -13.30 7.65
C THR A 151 10.20 -12.83 6.22
N ARG A 152 10.54 -13.75 5.30
CA ARG A 152 10.72 -13.42 3.88
C ARG A 152 9.45 -12.79 3.29
N ALA A 153 8.29 -13.36 3.62
CA ALA A 153 6.98 -12.82 3.26
C ALA A 153 6.77 -11.39 3.78
N ALA A 154 7.15 -11.11 5.04
CA ALA A 154 7.06 -9.77 5.62
C ALA A 154 7.91 -8.75 4.86
N ILE A 155 9.14 -9.12 4.49
CA ILE A 155 10.03 -8.27 3.71
C ILE A 155 9.42 -8.00 2.32
N ALA A 156 8.90 -9.02 1.65
CA ALA A 156 8.26 -8.88 0.34
C ALA A 156 7.01 -7.98 0.39
N VAL A 157 6.13 -8.17 1.37
CA VAL A 157 4.95 -7.31 1.55
C VAL A 157 5.35 -5.85 1.78
N ARG A 158 6.33 -5.60 2.68
CA ARG A 158 6.81 -4.23 2.92
C ARG A 158 7.46 -3.63 1.67
N ALA A 159 8.18 -4.42 0.89
CA ALA A 159 8.77 -4.00 -0.37
C ALA A 159 7.67 -3.57 -1.36
N ALA A 160 6.64 -4.38 -1.59
CA ALA A 160 5.55 -4.02 -2.50
C ALA A 160 4.77 -2.79 -2.04
N LEU A 161 4.46 -2.69 -0.73
CA LEU A 161 3.78 -1.52 -0.17
C LEU A 161 4.61 -0.23 -0.32
N SER A 162 5.94 -0.33 -0.32
CA SER A 162 6.82 0.83 -0.59
C SER A 162 6.71 1.38 -2.03
N ARG A 163 6.04 0.63 -2.92
CA ARG A 163 5.89 0.98 -4.34
C ARG A 163 4.48 1.41 -4.71
N LEU A 164 3.60 1.61 -3.74
CA LEU A 164 2.27 2.17 -3.99
C LEU A 164 2.37 3.51 -4.74
N GLY A 165 1.58 3.64 -5.81
CA GLY A 165 1.60 4.80 -6.71
C GLY A 165 2.69 4.79 -7.77
N ARG A 166 3.51 3.73 -7.90
CA ARG A 166 4.41 3.56 -9.07
C ARG A 166 3.62 3.18 -10.32
N PRO A 167 3.95 3.70 -11.51
CA PRO A 167 3.21 3.43 -12.72
C PRO A 167 3.33 1.97 -13.16
N TYR A 168 2.27 1.47 -13.78
CA TYR A 168 2.31 0.21 -14.51
C TYR A 168 3.03 0.38 -15.85
N VAL A 169 3.98 -0.49 -16.14
CA VAL A 169 4.61 -0.60 -17.47
C VAL A 169 4.78 -2.08 -17.81
N TRP A 170 4.22 -2.51 -18.94
CA TRP A 170 4.35 -3.90 -19.40
C TRP A 170 5.82 -4.30 -19.52
N GLY A 171 6.19 -5.43 -18.92
CA GLY A 171 7.57 -5.92 -18.94
C GLY A 171 8.47 -5.33 -17.84
N ALA A 172 8.01 -4.35 -17.07
CA ALA A 172 8.85 -3.69 -16.06
C ALA A 172 8.98 -4.49 -14.75
N THR A 173 10.18 -4.49 -14.17
CA THR A 173 10.56 -5.26 -12.96
C THR A 173 11.08 -4.38 -11.82
N GLY A 174 10.78 -3.08 -11.83
CA GLY A 174 11.16 -2.15 -10.78
C GLY A 174 12.50 -1.45 -10.98
N PRO A 175 12.94 -0.63 -9.99
CA PRO A 175 12.22 -0.31 -8.76
C PRO A 175 11.20 0.83 -8.90
N ASN A 176 11.12 1.49 -10.07
CA ASN A 176 10.33 2.70 -10.28
C ASN A 176 9.05 2.47 -11.09
N GLN A 177 8.93 1.33 -11.77
CA GLN A 177 7.82 0.99 -12.65
C GLN A 177 7.71 -0.53 -12.71
N PHE A 178 6.49 -1.06 -12.82
CA PHE A 178 6.24 -2.49 -12.64
C PHE A 178 5.14 -2.98 -13.57
N ASP A 179 5.21 -4.23 -14.03
CA ASP A 179 4.01 -5.01 -14.33
C ASP A 179 3.61 -5.88 -13.13
N CYS A 180 2.54 -6.66 -13.29
CA CYS A 180 1.98 -7.47 -12.20
C CYS A 180 3.00 -8.44 -11.60
N SER A 181 3.60 -9.29 -12.44
CA SER A 181 4.58 -10.30 -12.05
C SER A 181 5.93 -9.70 -11.68
N GLY A 182 6.32 -8.58 -12.30
CA GLY A 182 7.51 -7.82 -11.98
C GLY A 182 7.46 -7.16 -10.61
N LEU A 183 6.29 -6.66 -10.18
CA LEU A 183 6.10 -6.14 -8.80
C LEU A 183 6.34 -7.24 -7.77
N VAL A 184 5.71 -8.40 -7.98
CA VAL A 184 5.81 -9.56 -7.09
C VAL A 184 7.25 -10.08 -7.04
N GLN A 185 7.85 -10.30 -8.21
CA GLN A 185 9.24 -10.77 -8.35
C GLN A 185 10.22 -9.84 -7.66
N TRP A 186 10.15 -8.53 -7.93
CA TRP A 186 11.05 -7.54 -7.33
C TRP A 186 10.91 -7.49 -5.80
N SER A 187 9.69 -7.61 -5.30
CA SER A 187 9.39 -7.59 -3.87
C SER A 187 9.99 -8.79 -3.15
N TYR A 188 9.83 -9.98 -3.72
CA TYR A 188 10.42 -11.20 -3.20
C TYR A 188 11.93 -11.27 -3.33
N ALA A 189 12.50 -10.63 -4.37
CA ALA A 189 13.95 -10.47 -4.48
C ALA A 189 14.54 -9.66 -3.31
N GLN A 190 13.81 -8.68 -2.75
CA GLN A 190 14.25 -7.97 -1.52
C GLN A 190 14.34 -8.91 -0.30
N ALA A 191 13.61 -10.03 -0.32
CA ALA A 191 13.61 -11.07 0.70
C ALA A 191 14.55 -12.25 0.35
N GLY A 192 15.36 -12.12 -0.70
CA GLY A 192 16.24 -13.20 -1.19
C GLY A 192 15.48 -14.41 -1.74
N VAL A 193 14.22 -14.25 -2.18
CA VAL A 193 13.46 -15.28 -2.92
C VAL A 193 13.53 -14.93 -4.40
N ARG A 194 13.91 -15.90 -5.23
CA ARG A 194 13.83 -15.78 -6.69
C ARG A 194 12.52 -16.40 -7.13
N LEU A 195 11.71 -15.62 -7.86
CA LEU A 195 10.48 -16.06 -8.49
C LEU A 195 10.64 -16.02 -10.01
N GLY A 196 9.83 -16.83 -10.70
CA GLY A 196 9.64 -16.75 -12.14
C GLY A 196 9.30 -15.32 -12.59
N ARG A 197 9.65 -14.98 -13.83
CA ARG A 197 9.41 -13.64 -14.35
C ARG A 197 7.95 -13.43 -14.70
N THR A 198 7.29 -14.44 -15.23
CA THR A 198 5.94 -14.35 -15.76
C THR A 198 4.93 -14.92 -14.77
N THR A 199 3.65 -14.54 -14.92
CA THR A 199 2.56 -15.14 -14.13
C THR A 199 2.45 -16.65 -14.35
N TYR A 200 2.83 -17.13 -15.53
CA TYR A 200 2.78 -18.55 -15.89
C TYR A 200 3.88 -19.36 -15.23
N GLU A 201 5.02 -18.74 -14.91
CA GLU A 201 6.05 -19.38 -14.10
C GLU A 201 5.71 -19.26 -12.61
N GLN A 202 5.24 -18.09 -12.17
CA GLN A 202 4.93 -17.82 -10.76
C GLN A 202 3.78 -18.66 -10.20
N ILE A 203 2.87 -19.14 -11.05
CA ILE A 203 1.81 -20.04 -10.61
C ILE A 203 2.36 -21.40 -10.16
N ASP A 204 3.60 -21.73 -10.47
CA ASP A 204 4.27 -22.95 -10.02
C ASP A 204 5.31 -22.68 -8.91
N ASP A 205 5.51 -21.41 -8.52
CA ASP A 205 6.40 -21.04 -7.42
C ASP A 205 5.74 -21.32 -6.06
N GLY A 206 6.25 -22.36 -5.37
CA GLY A 206 5.87 -22.70 -4.01
C GLY A 206 4.69 -23.68 -3.92
N ILE A 207 3.88 -23.57 -2.87
CA ILE A 207 2.80 -24.54 -2.58
C ILE A 207 1.40 -23.96 -2.81
N PRO A 208 0.41 -24.76 -3.26
CA PRO A 208 -0.98 -24.32 -3.31
C PRO A 208 -1.51 -24.01 -1.90
N VAL A 209 -2.32 -22.96 -1.80
CA VAL A 209 -2.96 -22.53 -0.55
C VAL A 209 -4.45 -22.35 -0.76
N SER A 210 -5.25 -22.83 0.19
CA SER A 210 -6.69 -22.58 0.19
C SER A 210 -7.00 -21.14 0.61
N ARG A 211 -8.11 -20.57 0.11
CA ARG A 211 -8.51 -19.19 0.45
C ARG A 211 -8.58 -18.93 1.96
N SER A 212 -9.08 -19.89 2.74
CA SER A 212 -9.19 -19.77 4.20
C SER A 212 -7.84 -19.73 4.93
N GLN A 213 -6.77 -20.12 4.24
CA GLN A 213 -5.41 -20.17 4.77
C GLN A 213 -4.50 -19.09 4.18
N VAL A 214 -5.07 -18.12 3.44
CA VAL A 214 -4.32 -17.02 2.85
C VAL A 214 -3.61 -16.22 3.93
N ARG A 215 -2.36 -15.85 3.67
CA ARG A 215 -1.51 -15.06 4.56
C ARG A 215 -0.83 -13.93 3.79
N PRO A 216 -0.41 -12.86 4.48
CA PRO A 216 0.45 -11.85 3.87
C PRO A 216 1.67 -12.49 3.22
N GLY A 217 1.96 -12.10 1.98
CA GLY A 217 3.02 -12.64 1.13
C GLY A 217 2.54 -13.67 0.11
N ASP A 218 1.40 -14.34 0.32
CA ASP A 218 0.92 -15.32 -0.66
C ASP A 218 0.66 -14.65 -2.03
N LEU A 219 1.04 -15.34 -3.10
CA LEU A 219 0.75 -14.94 -4.47
C LEU A 219 -0.70 -15.29 -4.79
N VAL A 220 -1.43 -14.33 -5.33
CA VAL A 220 -2.86 -14.46 -5.65
C VAL A 220 -3.06 -14.26 -7.14
N PHE A 221 -3.66 -15.24 -7.79
CA PHE A 221 -3.93 -15.26 -9.23
C PHE A 221 -5.44 -15.23 -9.46
N PRO A 222 -6.02 -14.06 -9.80
CA PRO A 222 -7.46 -13.95 -10.06
C PRO A 222 -7.88 -14.55 -11.42
N HIS A 223 -6.95 -14.65 -12.37
CA HIS A 223 -7.14 -15.31 -13.67
C HIS A 223 -5.77 -15.59 -14.30
N ALA A 224 -5.76 -16.33 -15.41
CA ALA A 224 -4.55 -16.51 -16.21
C ALA A 224 -4.06 -15.13 -16.71
N GLY A 225 -2.80 -14.81 -16.47
CA GLY A 225 -2.16 -13.57 -16.92
C GLY A 225 -2.09 -12.43 -15.91
N HIS A 226 -2.60 -12.59 -14.69
CA HIS A 226 -2.43 -11.58 -13.62
C HIS A 226 -2.03 -12.21 -12.30
N VAL A 227 -1.20 -11.48 -11.54
CA VAL A 227 -0.75 -11.88 -10.20
C VAL A 227 -0.73 -10.68 -9.28
N GLN A 228 -1.11 -10.93 -8.04
CA GLN A 228 -1.18 -9.98 -6.95
C GLN A 228 -0.47 -10.59 -5.74
N MET A 229 -0.17 -9.79 -4.71
CA MET A 229 0.36 -10.31 -3.45
C MET A 229 -0.60 -9.99 -2.31
N ALA A 230 -0.99 -11.01 -1.55
CA ALA A 230 -1.81 -10.85 -0.35
C ALA A 230 -1.07 -10.03 0.70
N ILE A 231 -1.77 -9.10 1.34
CA ILE A 231 -1.20 -8.24 2.41
C ILE A 231 -1.94 -8.40 3.75
N GLY A 232 -2.91 -9.31 3.83
CA GLY A 232 -3.76 -9.53 5.01
C GLY A 232 -5.16 -8.94 4.84
N ASN A 233 -6.08 -9.30 5.74
CA ASN A 233 -7.44 -8.75 5.83
C ASN A 233 -8.23 -8.67 4.52
N ASN A 234 -8.15 -9.72 3.70
CA ASN A 234 -8.78 -9.76 2.37
C ASN A 234 -8.36 -8.60 1.46
N LEU A 235 -7.11 -8.15 1.58
CA LEU A 235 -6.50 -7.16 0.70
C LEU A 235 -5.28 -7.74 -0.02
N VAL A 236 -5.03 -7.19 -1.20
CA VAL A 236 -3.88 -7.48 -2.03
C VAL A 236 -3.21 -6.18 -2.49
N VAL A 237 -1.91 -6.24 -2.78
CA VAL A 237 -1.19 -5.21 -3.54
C VAL A 237 -0.94 -5.70 -4.96
N GLU A 238 -1.16 -4.83 -5.95
CA GLU A 238 -1.08 -5.19 -7.36
C GLU A 238 -0.59 -4.02 -8.23
N ALA A 239 0.01 -4.35 -9.38
CA ALA A 239 0.17 -3.44 -10.52
C ALA A 239 -0.81 -3.93 -11.61
N PRO A 240 -1.99 -3.30 -11.79
CA PRO A 240 -3.13 -3.99 -12.38
C PRO A 240 -3.15 -4.00 -13.92
N TYR A 241 -2.83 -2.89 -14.59
CA TYR A 241 -2.85 -2.77 -16.06
C TYR A 241 -2.22 -1.45 -16.52
N SER A 242 -1.94 -1.35 -17.82
CA SER A 242 -1.37 -0.15 -18.47
C SER A 242 -2.18 1.11 -18.19
N GLY A 243 -1.49 2.17 -17.74
CA GLY A 243 -2.11 3.44 -17.36
C GLY A 243 -2.61 3.49 -15.91
N ALA A 244 -2.60 2.37 -15.19
CA ALA A 244 -2.80 2.36 -13.74
C ALA A 244 -1.47 2.49 -12.98
N SER A 245 -1.57 2.56 -11.66
CA SER A 245 -0.43 2.54 -10.74
C SER A 245 -0.60 1.42 -9.73
N VAL A 246 0.52 1.03 -9.10
CA VAL A 246 0.54 0.07 -8.00
C VAL A 246 -0.42 0.54 -6.92
N ARG A 247 -1.35 -0.33 -6.53
CA ARG A 247 -2.43 0.01 -5.60
C ARG A 247 -2.79 -1.18 -4.73
N ILE A 248 -3.63 -0.92 -3.74
CA ILE A 248 -4.25 -1.94 -2.90
C ILE A 248 -5.67 -2.17 -3.39
N SER A 249 -6.03 -3.44 -3.52
CA SER A 249 -7.35 -3.88 -3.99
C SER A 249 -7.93 -4.92 -3.03
N PRO A 250 -9.26 -5.11 -3.02
CA PRO A 250 -9.89 -6.24 -2.35
C PRO A 250 -9.44 -7.59 -2.95
N LEU A 251 -9.30 -8.60 -2.10
CA LEU A 251 -9.04 -9.98 -2.50
C LEU A 251 -10.30 -10.57 -3.16
N GLY A 252 -10.25 -10.76 -4.48
CA GLY A 252 -11.35 -11.35 -5.26
C GLY A 252 -11.74 -12.76 -4.81
N SER A 253 -12.96 -13.23 -5.11
CA SER A 253 -13.51 -14.50 -4.63
C SER A 253 -12.94 -15.74 -5.34
N ASN A 254 -12.85 -15.69 -6.67
CA ASN A 254 -12.32 -16.77 -7.50
C ASN A 254 -10.83 -16.53 -7.76
N ILE A 255 -9.97 -17.26 -7.04
CA ILE A 255 -8.52 -17.06 -7.05
C ILE A 255 -7.79 -18.40 -6.90
N ALA A 256 -6.64 -18.52 -7.55
CA ALA A 256 -5.62 -19.50 -7.19
C ALA A 256 -4.58 -18.82 -6.29
N ILE A 257 -4.05 -19.54 -5.30
CA ILE A 257 -3.10 -18.98 -4.34
C ILE A 257 -1.87 -19.88 -4.26
N ARG A 258 -0.68 -19.26 -4.33
CA ARG A 258 0.60 -19.93 -4.10
C ARG A 258 1.37 -19.29 -2.95
N ARG A 259 2.04 -20.09 -2.14
CA ARG A 259 2.93 -19.62 -1.08
C ARG A 259 4.38 -19.96 -1.43
N PRO A 260 5.20 -18.96 -1.77
CA PRO A 260 6.63 -19.12 -1.93
C PRO A 260 7.29 -19.63 -0.64
N LEU A 261 8.31 -20.49 -0.78
CA LEU A 261 9.05 -21.11 0.32
C LEU A 261 10.41 -20.43 0.54
#